data_AF-A0A7V5APR7-F1
#
_entry.id   AF-A0A7V5APR7-F1
#
_cell.length_a   1.000
_cell.length_b   1.000
_cell.length_c   1.000
_cell.angle_alpha   90.00
_cell.angle_beta   90.00
_cell.angle_gamma   90.00
#
_symmetry.space_group_name_H-M   'P 1'
#
loop_
_entity.id
_entity.type
_entity.pdbx_description
1 polymer ?
#
loop_
_entity_poly.entity_id
_entity_poly.type
_entity_poly.pdbx_seq_one_letter_code
_entity_poly.pdbx_strand_id
1 'polypeptide(L)' 'MIPLPFIIFIFGAVFGSFLNVLISRIPKGESIINPPSHCPFCGRKIRFYDNIPIISYLILKGKCRDCGKQIPLRYL' A
#
# COMPACT_ATOMS: atom_id res chain seq x y z
N MET A 1 14.76 9.10 23.62
CA MET A 1 14.06 10.26 23.03
C MET A 1 13.90 9.99 21.55
N ILE A 2 12.67 9.85 21.06
CA ILE A 2 12.42 9.68 19.62
C ILE A 2 12.62 11.04 18.95
N PRO A 3 13.52 11.18 17.96
CA PRO A 3 13.80 12.46 17.34
C PRO A 3 12.62 12.92 16.48
N LEU A 4 12.29 14.22 16.52
CA LEU A 4 11.17 14.84 15.78
C LEU A 4 11.12 14.43 14.28
N PRO A 5 12.24 14.36 13.53
CA PRO A 5 12.25 13.87 12.16
C PRO A 5 11.66 12.46 11.98
N PHE A 6 11.88 11.57 12.95
CA PHE A 6 11.38 10.19 12.87
C PHE A 6 9.85 10.13 12.98
N ILE A 7 9.27 10.99 13.83
CA ILE A 7 7.82 11.13 13.94
C ILE A 7 7.24 11.66 12.62
N ILE A 8 7.84 12.73 12.07
CA ILE A 8 7.42 13.31 10.79
C ILE A 8 7.49 12.26 9.67
N PHE A 9 8.55 11.45 9.64
CA PHE A 9 8.73 10.40 8.64
C PHE A 9 7.63 9.33 8.71
N ILE A 10 7.33 8.82 9.92
CA ILE A 10 6.27 7.82 10.10
C ILE A 10 4.91 8.40 9.70
N PHE A 11 4.58 9.59 10.18
CA PHE A 11 3.33 10.26 9.83
C PHE A 11 3.23 10.51 8.33
N GLY A 12 4.29 11.01 7.69
CA GLY A 12 4.36 11.22 6.26
C GLY A 12 4.16 9.94 5.45
N ALA A 13 4.78 8.83 5.87
CA ALA A 13 4.62 7.53 5.22
C ALA A 13 3.18 7.00 5.33
N VAL A 14 2.55 7.12 6.50
CA VAL A 14 1.17 6.69 6.73
C VAL A 14 0.19 7.55 5.91
N PHE A 15 0.32 8.88 6.00
CA PHE A 15 -0.55 9.80 5.26
C PHE A 15 -0.37 9.67 3.75
N GLY A 16 0.88 9.58 3.27
CA GLY A 16 1.17 9.39 1.85
C GLY A 16 0.56 8.09 1.30
N SER A 17 0.69 6.99 2.05
CA SER A 17 0.07 5.72 1.67
C SER A 17 -1.46 5.79 1.62
N PHE A 18 -2.09 6.49 2.57
CA PHE A 18 -3.54 6.64 2.59
C PHE A 18 -4.05 7.55 1.46
N LEU A 19 -3.39 8.68 1.23
CA LEU A 19 -3.72 9.60 0.13
C LEU A 19 -3.66 8.91 -1.23
N ASN A 20 -2.71 8.01 -1.43
CA ASN A 20 -2.60 7.24 -2.67
C ASN A 20 -3.85 6.37 -2.94
N VAL A 21 -4.41 5.74 -1.89
CA VAL A 21 -5.67 5.01 -1.99
C VAL A 21 -6.81 5.96 -2.35
N LEU A 22 -6.90 7.13 -1.72
CA LEU A 22 -7.95 8.12 -2.00
C LEU A 22 -7.90 8.60 -3.46
N ILE A 23 -6.71 8.98 -3.95
CA ILE A 23 -6.51 9.45 -5.33
C ILE A 23 -6.91 8.39 -6.35
N SER A 24 -6.69 7.11 -6.04
CA SER A 24 -7.03 6.00 -6.94
C SER A 24 -8.53 5.68 -6.99
N ARG A 25 -9.27 5.86 -5.87
CA ARG A 25 -10.65 5.39 -5.69
C ARG A 25 -11.71 6.49 -5.78
N ILE A 26 -11.46 7.68 -5.23
CA ILE A 26 -12.44 8.78 -5.20
C ILE A 26 -12.89 9.18 -6.61
N PRO A 27 -12.01 9.38 -7.61
CA PRO A 27 -12.44 9.78 -8.95
C PRO A 27 -13.29 8.73 -9.67
N LYS A 28 -13.23 7.48 -9.20
CA LYS A 28 -13.98 6.34 -9.76
C LYS A 28 -15.27 6.04 -8.99
N GLY A 29 -15.54 6.75 -7.89
CA GLY A 29 -16.65 6.44 -6.99
C GLY A 29 -16.51 5.09 -6.27
N GLU A 30 -15.29 4.52 -6.22
CA GLU A 30 -15.04 3.24 -5.57
C GLU A 30 -15.00 3.42 -4.04
N SER A 31 -15.58 2.47 -3.31
CA SER A 31 -15.50 2.48 -1.84
C SER A 31 -14.05 2.33 -1.37
N ILE A 32 -13.64 3.09 -0.36
CA ILE A 32 -12.28 3.04 0.22
C ILE A 32 -12.11 1.81 1.11
N ILE A 33 -13.21 1.26 1.62
CA ILE A 33 -13.22 0.18 2.62
C ILE A 33 -13.33 -1.19 1.96
N ASN A 34 -14.17 -1.32 0.92
CA ASN A 34 -14.46 -2.60 0.28
C ASN A 34 -14.65 -2.45 -1.24
N PRO A 35 -14.08 -3.33 -2.08
CA PRO A 35 -13.26 -4.49 -1.75
C PRO A 35 -11.87 -4.09 -1.21
N PRO A 36 -11.23 -4.93 -0.37
CA PRO A 36 -9.85 -4.68 0.07
C PRO A 36 -8.87 -4.65 -1.11
N SER A 37 -7.60 -4.29 -0.89
CA SER A 37 -6.58 -4.37 -1.93
C SER A 37 -6.38 -5.83 -2.36
N HIS A 38 -6.29 -6.08 -3.67
CA HIS A 38 -6.07 -7.41 -4.26
C HIS A 38 -4.95 -7.35 -5.30
N CYS A 39 -4.25 -8.45 -5.49
CA CYS A 39 -3.25 -8.56 -6.55
C CYS A 39 -3.96 -8.55 -7.93
N PRO A 40 -3.56 -7.68 -8.87
CA PRO A 40 -4.19 -7.62 -10.19
C PRO A 40 -3.90 -8.85 -11.07
N PHE A 41 -2.95 -9.71 -10.68
CA PHE A 41 -2.57 -10.88 -11.47
C PHE A 41 -3.14 -12.20 -10.98
N CYS A 42 -3.30 -12.36 -9.67
CA CYS A 42 -3.80 -13.62 -9.08
C CYS A 42 -5.10 -13.46 -8.30
N GLY A 43 -5.61 -12.23 -8.15
CA GLY A 43 -6.87 -11.95 -7.44
C GLY A 43 -6.82 -12.18 -5.92
N ARG A 44 -5.72 -12.68 -5.36
CA ARG A 44 -5.59 -12.85 -3.91
C ARG A 44 -5.60 -11.51 -3.19
N LYS A 45 -6.29 -11.48 -2.05
CA LYS A 45 -6.35 -10.33 -1.16
C LYS A 45 -4.95 -10.02 -0.62
N ILE A 46 -4.55 -8.76 -0.74
CA ILE A 46 -3.32 -8.26 -0.13
C ILE A 46 -3.56 -8.17 1.38
N ARG A 47 -2.66 -8.79 2.14
CA ARG A 47 -2.75 -8.82 3.60
C ARG A 47 -2.49 -7.42 4.14
N PHE A 48 -3.13 -7.04 5.23
CA PHE A 48 -3.01 -5.67 5.77
C PHE A 48 -1.55 -5.28 6.03
N TYR A 49 -0.71 -6.22 6.48
CA TYR A 49 0.71 -5.98 6.71
C TYR A 49 1.51 -5.84 5.41
N ASP A 50 1.10 -6.47 4.32
CA ASP A 50 1.75 -6.29 3.01
C ASP A 50 1.44 -4.89 2.42
N ASN A 51 0.46 -4.16 2.97
CA ASN A 51 0.18 -2.75 2.66
C ASN A 51 0.99 -1.76 3.54
N ILE A 52 1.82 -2.20 4.49
CA ILE A 52 2.65 -1.29 5.28
C ILE A 52 3.71 -0.67 4.35
N PRO A 53 3.66 0.66 4.10
CA PRO A 53 4.56 1.32 3.17
C PRO A 53 6.01 1.13 3.62
N ILE A 54 6.92 1.12 2.65
CA ILE A 54 8.39 0.99 2.82
C ILE A 54 8.81 -0.40 3.31
N ILE A 55 8.31 -0.88 4.45
CA ILE A 55 8.70 -2.18 5.02
C ILE A 55 8.33 -3.33 4.08
N SER A 56 7.06 -3.38 3.65
CA SER A 56 6.58 -4.46 2.79
C SER A 56 7.17 -4.37 1.39
N TYR A 57 7.47 -3.16 0.91
CA TYR A 57 8.18 -2.96 -0.35
C TYR A 57 9.62 -3.51 -0.29
N LEU A 58 10.35 -3.26 0.79
CA LEU A 58 11.71 -3.78 0.97
C LEU A 58 11.74 -5.30 1.10
N ILE A 59 10.81 -5.88 1.87
CA ILE A 59 10.73 -7.34 2.08
C ILE A 59 10.30 -8.06 0.79
N LEU A 60 9.25 -7.58 0.13
CA LEU A 60 8.67 -8.23 -1.04
C LEU A 60 9.29 -7.77 -2.37
N LYS A 61 10.15 -6.75 -2.35
CA LYS A 61 10.74 -6.11 -3.54
C LYS A 61 9.67 -5.67 -4.55
N GLY A 62 8.55 -5.15 -4.05
CA GLY A 62 7.40 -4.75 -4.87
C GLY A 62 6.66 -5.92 -5.55
N LYS A 63 6.81 -7.15 -5.08
CA LYS A 63 6.15 -8.35 -5.64
C LYS A 63 4.98 -8.81 -4.78
N CYS A 64 3.98 -9.41 -5.42
CA CYS A 64 2.93 -10.12 -4.70
C CYS A 64 3.53 -11.31 -3.95
N ARG A 65 3.21 -11.45 -2.66
CA ARG A 65 3.66 -12.55 -1.81
C ARG A 65 3.22 -13.92 -2.33
N ASP A 66 2.03 -14.01 -2.92
CA ASP A 66 1.46 -15.29 -3.32
C ASP A 66 1.89 -15.75 -4.71
N CYS A 67 1.98 -14.84 -5.69
CA CYS A 67 2.29 -15.20 -7.08
C CYS A 67 3.66 -14.70 -7.57
N GLY A 68 4.39 -13.92 -6.77
CA GLY A 68 5.72 -13.41 -7.12
C GLY A 68 5.77 -12.37 -8.24
N LYS A 69 4.63 -12.02 -8.86
CA LYS A 69 4.57 -10.98 -9.90
C LYS A 69 4.74 -9.60 -9.30
N GLN A 70 5.46 -8.74 -9.99
CA GLN A 70 5.70 -7.35 -9.59
C GLN A 70 4.40 -6.55 -9.68
N ILE A 71 3.97 -5.96 -8.56
CA ILE A 71 2.79 -5.10 -8.53
C ILE A 71 3.22 -3.73 -9.07
N PRO A 72 2.59 -3.23 -10.16
CA PRO A 72 2.97 -1.94 -10.72
C PRO A 72 2.72 -0.83 -9.69
N LEU A 73 3.61 0.16 -9.63
CA LEU A 73 3.51 1.28 -8.69
C LEU A 73 2.21 2.08 -8.79
N ARG A 74 1.50 1.98 -9.92
CA ARG A 74 0.18 2.60 -10.13
C ARG A 74 -0.95 1.90 -9.36
N TYR A 75 -0.71 0.68 -8.89
CA TYR A 75 -1.65 -0.16 -8.13
C TYR A 75 -1.20 -0.44 -6.68
N LEU A 76 0.01 -0.01 -6.32
CA LEU A 76 0.43 0.20 -4.93
C LEU A 76 -0.10 1.56 -4.50
#